data_AF-A0A2E4MQT9-F1
#
_entry.id   AF-A0A2E4MQT9-F1
#
_cell.length_a   1.000
_cell.length_b   1.000
_cell.length_c   1.000
_cell.angle_alpha   90.00
_cell.angle_beta   90.00
_cell.angle_gamma   90.00
#
_symmetry.space_group_name_H-M   'P 1'
#
loop_
_entity.id
_entity.type
_entity.pdbx_description
1 polymer ?
#
loop_
_entity_poly.entity_id
_entity_poly.type
_entity_poly.pdbx_seq_one_letter_code
_entity_poly.pdbx_strand_id
1 'polypeptide(L)'
;MPYSIEENHPDCSGWAVTKDDDGSLMGCHETQEEANAQLTALNISYEENERQVVLIYGPPCAGKTSLALEMAERGDLVLDRDAMHAALSTLEMHDHDPALTRAIEETWSALLRYVPDHPGSVYIITGAPLRSQRRELEHLTTSIRLVYADRDTCHQRAKDARPVTWGKFIDEWHDLYEPELHDRSEEMNIERRTATEGVELREEGDTLTAVGYAAVFEQTSQNLGGFVERVAPGAFRKTIQEADVRALFNHEADHLLGRKSSGTLRMMEDDKGLRYEIDLPNTTLGRDVGELLRRGDITGSSFGFRTIGDEWIETDDGYPLRRLTEVALRDVGPVTFPAYTQSEASLRSLAKSRELDLDRLVEAAEADDLRTLLQEESDQSDIEPSSPHSTGLRRSSFIR
;
A
#
# COMPACT_ATOMS: atom_id res chain seq x y z
N MET A 1 -22.48 0.77 -17.29
CA MET A 1 -22.67 -0.67 -17.54
C MET A 1 -23.47 -0.78 -18.82
N PRO A 2 -22.92 -1.37 -19.91
CA PRO A 2 -23.49 -1.28 -21.25
C PRO A 2 -24.34 -2.50 -21.63
N TYR A 3 -24.86 -3.23 -20.65
CA TYR A 3 -25.73 -4.39 -20.88
C TYR A 3 -26.97 -4.28 -19.99
N SER A 4 -28.10 -4.71 -20.52
CA SER A 4 -29.40 -4.68 -19.84
C SER A 4 -30.19 -5.96 -20.08
N ILE A 5 -31.26 -6.13 -19.30
CA ILE A 5 -32.17 -7.26 -19.43
C ILE A 5 -33.53 -6.75 -19.91
N GLU A 6 -34.08 -7.43 -20.91
CA GLU A 6 -35.36 -7.11 -21.52
C GLU A 6 -36.25 -8.37 -21.68
N GLU A 7 -37.56 -8.24 -21.45
CA GLU A 7 -38.53 -9.35 -21.55
C GLU A 7 -39.22 -9.46 -22.93
N ASN A 8 -39.02 -8.46 -23.81
CA ASN A 8 -39.77 -8.33 -25.06
C ASN A 8 -38.86 -8.19 -26.29
N HIS A 9 -37.73 -8.88 -26.30
CA HIS A 9 -36.79 -8.83 -27.41
C HIS A 9 -37.29 -9.70 -28.59
N PRO A 10 -37.27 -9.23 -29.86
CA PRO A 10 -37.81 -9.97 -31.01
C PRO A 10 -37.24 -11.37 -31.20
N ASP A 11 -35.97 -11.56 -30.85
CA ASP A 11 -35.23 -12.81 -31.00
C ASP A 11 -35.13 -13.63 -29.71
N CYS A 12 -35.89 -13.28 -28.66
CA CYS A 12 -35.91 -14.02 -27.39
C CYS A 12 -37.32 -14.12 -26.82
N SER A 13 -37.80 -15.34 -26.58
CA SER A 13 -39.12 -15.59 -25.99
C SER A 13 -39.17 -15.50 -24.47
N GLY A 14 -38.05 -15.16 -23.83
CA GLY A 14 -37.89 -15.08 -22.37
C GLY A 14 -37.13 -13.82 -21.97
N TRP A 15 -36.10 -13.96 -21.14
CA TRP A 15 -35.27 -12.86 -20.66
C TRP A 15 -34.04 -12.70 -21.55
N ALA A 16 -34.02 -11.63 -22.33
CA ALA A 16 -32.91 -11.26 -23.20
C ALA A 16 -31.87 -10.44 -22.44
N VAL A 17 -30.60 -10.78 -22.59
CA VAL A 17 -29.48 -9.90 -22.24
C VAL A 17 -29.05 -9.19 -23.50
N THR A 18 -29.11 -7.86 -23.53
CA THR A 18 -28.82 -7.03 -24.70
C THR A 18 -27.67 -6.08 -24.41
N LYS A 19 -27.02 -5.61 -25.48
CA LYS A 19 -26.01 -4.55 -25.41
C LYS A 19 -26.68 -3.18 -25.59
N ASP A 20 -26.38 -2.24 -24.71
CA ASP A 20 -27.07 -0.93 -24.65
C ASP A 20 -26.76 -0.01 -25.84
N ASP A 21 -25.66 -0.24 -26.57
CA ASP A 21 -25.22 0.63 -27.67
C ASP A 21 -25.92 0.34 -28.99
N ASP A 22 -26.13 -0.94 -29.33
CA ASP A 22 -26.70 -1.39 -30.60
C ASP A 22 -27.93 -2.31 -30.44
N GLY A 23 -28.31 -2.65 -29.20
CA GLY A 23 -29.43 -3.53 -28.90
C GLY A 23 -29.18 -4.99 -29.25
N SER A 24 -27.94 -5.39 -29.55
CA SER A 24 -27.64 -6.77 -29.95
C SER A 24 -27.91 -7.78 -28.84
N LEU A 25 -28.51 -8.92 -29.21
CA LEU A 25 -28.81 -10.01 -28.29
C LEU A 25 -27.54 -10.78 -27.91
N MET A 26 -27.16 -10.71 -26.64
CA MET A 26 -26.01 -11.43 -26.05
C MET A 26 -26.41 -12.81 -25.50
N GLY A 27 -27.66 -12.99 -25.13
CA GLY A 27 -28.19 -14.27 -24.68
C GLY A 27 -29.69 -14.23 -24.40
N CYS A 28 -30.33 -15.39 -24.49
CA CYS A 28 -31.75 -15.56 -24.21
C CYS A 28 -31.94 -16.67 -23.18
N HIS A 29 -32.67 -16.37 -22.10
CA HIS A 29 -32.83 -17.27 -20.96
C HIS A 29 -34.31 -17.50 -20.62
N GLU A 30 -34.63 -18.67 -20.08
CA GLU A 30 -35.99 -18.99 -19.66
C GLU A 30 -36.35 -18.29 -18.34
N THR A 31 -35.36 -17.99 -17.50
CA THR A 31 -35.54 -17.36 -16.19
C THR A 31 -34.75 -16.06 -16.03
N GLN A 32 -35.26 -15.15 -15.19
CA GLN A 32 -34.59 -13.89 -14.87
C GLN A 32 -33.26 -14.10 -14.13
N GLU A 33 -33.15 -15.17 -13.33
CA GLU A 33 -31.95 -15.50 -12.55
C GLU A 33 -30.78 -15.88 -13.46
N GLU A 34 -31.02 -16.67 -14.50
CA GLU A 34 -30.02 -17.04 -15.52
C GLU A 34 -29.57 -15.82 -16.35
N ALA A 35 -30.51 -14.95 -16.72
CA ALA A 35 -30.20 -13.68 -17.40
C ALA A 35 -29.36 -12.76 -16.50
N ASN A 36 -29.68 -12.66 -15.21
CA ASN A 36 -28.90 -11.90 -14.23
C ASN A 36 -27.49 -12.50 -14.05
N ALA A 37 -27.33 -13.82 -14.09
CA ALA A 37 -26.03 -14.46 -14.00
C ALA A 37 -25.15 -14.15 -15.22
N GLN A 38 -25.71 -14.21 -16.44
CA GLN A 38 -24.98 -13.80 -17.65
C GLN A 38 -24.68 -12.30 -17.63
N LEU A 39 -25.63 -11.45 -17.26
CA LEU A 39 -25.43 -10.01 -17.13
C LEU A 39 -24.31 -9.70 -16.14
N THR A 40 -24.29 -10.37 -14.99
CA THR A 40 -23.24 -10.23 -13.99
C THR A 40 -21.89 -10.66 -14.55
N ALA A 41 -21.81 -11.79 -15.25
CA ALA A 41 -20.58 -12.26 -15.88
C ALA A 41 -20.08 -11.31 -16.99
N LEU A 42 -20.98 -10.77 -17.81
CA LEU A 42 -20.66 -9.78 -18.84
C LEU A 42 -20.22 -8.45 -18.23
N ASN A 43 -20.84 -8.02 -17.13
CA ASN A 43 -20.46 -6.80 -16.42
C ASN A 43 -19.11 -6.96 -15.71
N ILE A 44 -18.84 -8.09 -15.06
CA ILE A 44 -17.52 -8.40 -14.49
C ILE A 44 -16.47 -8.43 -15.61
N SER A 45 -16.74 -9.12 -16.72
CA SER A 45 -15.85 -9.16 -17.88
C SER A 45 -15.64 -7.79 -18.54
N TYR A 46 -16.64 -6.90 -18.47
CA TYR A 46 -16.57 -5.54 -18.98
C TYR A 46 -15.78 -4.62 -18.05
N GLU A 47 -15.97 -4.73 -16.73
CA GLU A 47 -15.15 -4.06 -15.72
C GLU A 47 -13.68 -4.51 -15.80
N GLU A 48 -13.42 -5.77 -16.15
CA GLU A 48 -12.08 -6.30 -16.42
C GLU A 48 -11.48 -5.84 -17.76
N ASN A 49 -12.31 -5.48 -18.76
CA ASN A 49 -11.91 -5.04 -20.10
C ASN A 49 -11.94 -3.51 -20.30
N GLU A 50 -12.12 -2.73 -19.24
CA GLU A 50 -12.04 -1.28 -19.36
C GLU A 50 -10.60 -0.89 -19.69
N ARG A 51 -10.43 -0.30 -20.88
CA ARG A 51 -9.15 0.21 -21.38
C ARG A 51 -8.40 0.97 -20.27
N GLN A 52 -7.19 0.53 -19.95
CA GLN A 52 -6.36 1.19 -18.94
C GLN A 52 -5.19 1.91 -19.60
N VAL A 53 -4.83 3.08 -19.07
CA VAL A 53 -3.53 3.72 -19.34
C VAL A 53 -2.73 3.69 -18.06
N VAL A 54 -1.76 2.78 -17.99
CA VAL A 54 -1.00 2.50 -16.77
C VAL A 54 0.40 3.11 -16.89
N LEU A 55 0.75 4.00 -15.97
CA LEU A 55 2.13 4.45 -15.79
C LEU A 55 2.89 3.46 -14.92
N ILE A 56 3.90 2.80 -15.46
CA ILE A 56 4.78 1.87 -14.76
C ILE A 56 6.14 2.53 -14.60
N TYR A 57 6.53 2.82 -13.36
CA TYR A 57 7.80 3.51 -13.09
C TYR A 57 8.58 2.85 -11.94
N GLY A 58 9.84 3.26 -11.73
CA GLY A 58 10.75 2.61 -10.78
C GLY A 58 12.21 2.56 -11.24
N PRO A 59 13.15 2.08 -10.41
CA PRO A 59 14.57 2.09 -10.74
C PRO A 59 14.90 1.19 -11.95
N PRO A 60 16.01 1.44 -12.66
CA PRO A 60 16.55 0.47 -13.60
C PRO A 60 16.70 -0.91 -12.93
N CYS A 61 16.43 -1.99 -13.66
CA CYS A 61 16.45 -3.38 -13.15
C CYS A 61 15.38 -3.77 -12.11
N ALA A 62 14.39 -2.92 -11.84
CA ALA A 62 13.32 -3.27 -10.90
C ALA A 62 12.33 -4.33 -11.42
N GLY A 63 12.18 -4.46 -12.75
CA GLY A 63 11.25 -5.42 -13.39
C GLY A 63 10.06 -4.79 -14.13
N LYS A 64 10.12 -3.46 -14.40
CA LYS A 64 9.05 -2.70 -15.06
C LYS A 64 8.56 -3.32 -16.37
N THR A 65 9.48 -3.62 -17.29
CA THR A 65 9.15 -4.20 -18.60
C THR A 65 8.51 -5.58 -18.45
N SER A 66 8.98 -6.40 -17.50
CA SER A 66 8.38 -7.71 -17.22
C SER A 66 6.93 -7.57 -16.75
N LEU A 67 6.65 -6.67 -15.81
CA LEU A 67 5.29 -6.42 -15.34
C LEU A 67 4.38 -5.95 -16.49
N ALA A 68 4.84 -5.01 -17.32
CA ALA A 68 4.05 -4.53 -18.45
C ALA A 68 3.71 -5.66 -19.45
N LEU A 69 4.67 -6.54 -19.73
CA LEU A 69 4.48 -7.68 -20.64
C LEU A 69 3.59 -8.78 -20.05
N GLU A 70 3.56 -8.93 -18.71
CA GLU A 70 2.62 -9.83 -18.03
C GLU A 70 1.18 -9.30 -18.08
N MET A 71 1.00 -7.99 -18.08
CA MET A 71 -0.31 -7.34 -18.14
C MET A 71 -0.85 -7.17 -19.57
N ALA A 72 0.03 -6.96 -20.54
CA ALA A 72 -0.36 -6.58 -21.90
C ALA A 72 -0.96 -7.74 -22.69
N GLU A 73 -2.07 -7.47 -23.37
CA GLU A 73 -2.71 -8.39 -24.29
C GLU A 73 -2.47 -8.00 -25.77
N ARG A 74 -2.90 -8.87 -26.68
CA ARG A 74 -2.75 -8.63 -28.12
C ARG A 74 -3.62 -7.45 -28.55
N GLY A 75 -2.96 -6.35 -28.91
CA GLY A 75 -3.63 -5.13 -29.37
C GLY A 75 -3.33 -3.94 -28.48
N ASP A 76 -2.77 -4.17 -27.29
CA ASP A 76 -2.30 -3.13 -26.38
C ASP A 76 -1.00 -2.48 -26.85
N LEU A 77 -0.74 -1.29 -26.32
CA LEU A 77 0.45 -0.49 -26.62
C LEU A 77 1.38 -0.42 -25.40
N VAL A 78 2.57 -1.04 -25.51
CA VAL A 78 3.63 -0.91 -24.50
C VAL A 78 4.65 0.12 -24.96
N LEU A 79 4.75 1.23 -24.24
CA LEU A 79 5.68 2.32 -24.48
C LEU A 79 6.91 2.19 -23.56
N ASP A 80 7.97 1.59 -24.08
CA ASP A 80 9.26 1.43 -23.40
C ASP A 80 10.36 2.19 -24.18
N ARG A 81 10.99 3.18 -23.53
CA ARG A 81 12.07 3.97 -24.17
C ARG A 81 13.27 3.12 -24.56
N ASP A 82 13.62 2.11 -23.76
CA ASP A 82 14.78 1.26 -24.03
C ASP A 82 14.47 0.36 -25.25
N ALA A 83 13.24 -0.13 -25.36
CA ALA A 83 12.78 -0.87 -26.53
C ALA A 83 12.73 0.00 -27.80
N MET A 84 12.29 1.26 -27.68
CA MET A 84 12.35 2.22 -28.79
C MET A 84 13.78 2.51 -29.24
N HIS A 85 14.70 2.65 -28.27
CA HIS A 85 16.11 2.85 -28.57
C HIS A 85 16.67 1.67 -29.35
N ALA A 86 16.42 0.44 -28.90
CA ALA A 86 16.85 -0.77 -29.60
C ALA A 86 16.23 -0.87 -31.01
N ALA A 87 14.93 -0.60 -31.14
CA ALA A 87 14.22 -0.68 -32.42
C ALA A 87 14.72 0.33 -33.46
N LEU A 88 15.02 1.56 -33.06
CA LEU A 88 15.48 2.63 -33.97
C LEU A 88 16.98 2.56 -34.27
N SER A 89 17.78 2.04 -33.33
CA SER A 89 19.24 1.96 -33.46
C SER A 89 19.75 0.64 -34.01
N THR A 90 18.94 -0.42 -33.96
CA THR A 90 19.33 -1.83 -34.20
C THR A 90 20.36 -2.38 -33.22
N LEU A 91 20.66 -1.64 -32.15
CA LEU A 91 21.54 -2.08 -31.07
C LEU A 91 20.83 -3.05 -30.12
N GLU A 92 21.63 -3.76 -29.33
CA GLU A 92 21.13 -4.60 -28.24
C GLU A 92 20.32 -3.76 -27.24
N MET A 93 19.35 -4.40 -26.58
CA MET A 93 18.51 -3.74 -25.59
C MET A 93 19.39 -3.13 -24.49
N HIS A 94 19.21 -1.84 -24.18
CA HIS A 94 20.00 -1.04 -23.21
C HIS A 94 21.39 -0.58 -23.67
N ASP A 95 21.75 -0.81 -24.93
CA ASP A 95 22.87 -0.16 -25.59
C ASP A 95 22.39 1.10 -26.31
N HIS A 96 22.80 2.26 -25.81
CA HIS A 96 22.26 3.56 -26.22
C HIS A 96 23.30 4.37 -26.99
N ASP A 97 22.97 4.76 -28.22
CA ASP A 97 23.69 5.74 -29.03
C ASP A 97 23.15 7.16 -28.80
N PRO A 98 23.94 8.07 -28.20
CA PRO A 98 23.55 9.46 -27.97
C PRO A 98 23.15 10.23 -29.25
N ALA A 99 23.59 9.79 -30.43
CA ALA A 99 23.20 10.42 -31.70
C ALA A 99 21.69 10.28 -31.98
N LEU A 100 21.01 9.31 -31.37
CA LEU A 100 19.60 9.01 -31.59
C LEU A 100 18.67 9.59 -30.52
N THR A 101 19.20 10.20 -29.45
CA THR A 101 18.42 10.73 -28.33
C THR A 101 17.27 11.63 -28.81
N ARG A 102 17.54 12.56 -29.74
CA ARG A 102 16.52 13.47 -30.28
C ARG A 102 15.40 12.72 -31.03
N ALA A 103 15.77 11.74 -31.86
CA ALA A 103 14.79 10.97 -32.62
C ALA A 103 13.88 10.16 -31.68
N ILE A 104 14.44 9.63 -30.59
CA ILE A 104 13.69 8.89 -29.57
C ILE A 104 12.74 9.82 -28.82
N GLU A 105 13.18 11.00 -28.41
CA GLU A 105 12.33 12.00 -27.76
C GLU A 105 11.16 12.45 -28.65
N GLU A 106 11.43 12.76 -29.92
CA GLU A 106 10.39 13.14 -30.88
C GLU A 106 9.38 12.00 -31.10
N THR A 107 9.85 10.76 -31.18
CA THR A 107 9.00 9.56 -31.29
C THR A 107 8.19 9.34 -30.03
N TRP A 108 8.80 9.46 -28.85
CA TRP A 108 8.15 9.31 -27.56
C TRP A 108 7.02 10.33 -27.40
N SER A 109 7.28 11.61 -27.69
CA SER A 109 6.27 12.65 -27.67
C SER A 109 5.14 12.41 -28.67
N ALA A 110 5.43 11.86 -29.85
CA ALA A 110 4.40 11.51 -30.83
C ALA A 110 3.51 10.37 -30.34
N LEU A 111 4.09 9.33 -29.75
CA LEU A 111 3.34 8.21 -29.18
C LEU A 111 2.50 8.64 -27.98
N LEU A 112 3.04 9.47 -27.07
CA LEU A 112 2.26 10.03 -25.95
C LEU A 112 1.03 10.82 -26.42
N ARG A 113 1.15 11.59 -27.51
CA ARG A 113 -0.02 12.30 -28.09
C ARG A 113 -1.05 11.35 -28.71
N TYR A 114 -0.63 10.18 -29.18
CA TYR A 114 -1.52 9.16 -29.73
C TYR A 114 -2.18 8.30 -28.65
N VAL A 115 -1.65 8.28 -27.41
CA VAL A 115 -2.19 7.49 -26.30
C VAL A 115 -3.71 7.65 -26.17
N PRO A 116 -4.32 8.85 -26.12
CA PRO A 116 -5.77 9.00 -25.98
C PRO A 116 -6.59 8.30 -27.07
N ASP A 117 -6.06 8.23 -28.30
CA ASP A 117 -6.75 7.69 -29.48
C ASP A 117 -6.53 6.18 -29.68
N HIS A 118 -5.64 5.54 -28.92
CA HIS A 118 -5.36 4.11 -29.04
C HIS A 118 -6.56 3.27 -28.53
N PRO A 119 -7.05 2.26 -29.27
CA PRO A 119 -8.24 1.51 -28.85
C PRO A 119 -8.00 0.50 -27.71
N GLY A 120 -6.76 0.04 -27.50
CA GLY A 120 -6.40 -0.91 -26.45
C GLY A 120 -5.87 -0.25 -25.18
N SER A 121 -5.46 -1.07 -24.21
CA SER A 121 -4.75 -0.60 -23.02
C SER A 121 -3.35 -0.12 -23.38
N VAL A 122 -2.82 0.81 -22.60
CA VAL A 122 -1.52 1.44 -22.82
C VAL A 122 -0.67 1.32 -21.56
N TYR A 123 0.55 0.84 -21.68
CA TYR A 123 1.51 0.70 -20.59
C TYR A 123 2.71 1.60 -20.84
N ILE A 124 2.84 2.67 -20.05
CA ILE A 124 3.90 3.68 -20.19
C ILE A 124 5.02 3.34 -19.21
N ILE A 125 6.18 2.90 -19.69
CA ILE A 125 7.32 2.53 -18.85
C ILE A 125 8.31 3.71 -18.77
N THR A 126 8.67 4.11 -17.56
CA THR A 126 9.65 5.19 -17.33
C THR A 126 10.46 4.99 -16.04
N GLY A 127 11.56 5.73 -15.90
CA GLY A 127 12.27 5.81 -14.62
C GLY A 127 11.53 6.71 -13.62
N ALA A 128 11.27 7.96 -14.00
CA ALA A 128 10.54 8.99 -13.24
C ALA A 128 10.76 9.00 -11.71
N PRO A 129 12.02 9.16 -11.21
CA PRO A 129 12.28 9.25 -9.77
C PRO A 129 11.62 10.48 -9.10
N LEU A 130 11.46 11.60 -9.82
CA LEU A 130 10.91 12.85 -9.26
C LEU A 130 9.38 12.90 -9.37
N ARG A 131 8.69 13.53 -8.41
CA ARG A 131 7.23 13.75 -8.43
C ARG A 131 6.78 14.51 -9.68
N SER A 132 7.54 15.54 -10.04
CA SER A 132 7.27 16.37 -11.23
C SER A 132 7.21 15.57 -12.52
N GLN A 133 8.07 14.56 -12.68
CA GLN A 133 8.13 13.70 -13.86
C GLN A 133 6.92 12.77 -13.97
N ARG A 134 6.35 12.34 -12.83
CA ARG A 134 5.14 11.51 -12.81
C ARG A 134 3.89 12.35 -13.08
N ARG A 135 3.80 13.53 -12.48
CA ARG A 135 2.72 14.52 -12.74
C ARG A 135 2.59 14.92 -14.20
N GLU A 136 3.71 14.97 -14.93
CA GLU A 136 3.69 15.22 -16.38
C GLU A 136 2.92 14.15 -17.16
N LEU A 137 2.81 12.93 -16.65
CA LEU A 137 2.15 11.80 -17.31
C LEU A 137 0.80 11.44 -16.68
N GLU A 138 0.55 11.84 -15.43
CA GLU A 138 -0.68 11.59 -14.67
C GLU A 138 -1.95 11.88 -15.47
N HIS A 139 -1.98 13.02 -16.18
CA HIS A 139 -3.13 13.46 -16.97
C HIS A 139 -3.52 12.52 -18.13
N LEU A 140 -2.62 11.62 -18.54
CA LEU A 140 -2.87 10.61 -19.56
C LEU A 140 -3.26 9.26 -18.97
N THR A 141 -3.10 9.06 -17.66
CA THR A 141 -3.11 7.74 -17.02
C THR A 141 -4.39 7.50 -16.23
N THR A 142 -4.88 6.26 -16.24
CA THR A 142 -5.94 5.79 -15.34
C THR A 142 -5.39 5.21 -14.04
N SER A 143 -4.14 4.72 -14.04
CA SER A 143 -3.47 4.24 -12.85
C SER A 143 -1.95 4.39 -12.94
N ILE A 144 -1.29 4.40 -11.78
CA ILE A 144 0.17 4.52 -11.66
C ILE A 144 0.66 3.39 -10.76
N ARG A 145 1.75 2.73 -11.17
CA ARG A 145 2.33 1.57 -10.48
C ARG A 145 3.84 1.76 -10.33
N LEU A 146 4.30 1.79 -9.07
CA LEU A 146 5.73 1.63 -8.76
C LEU A 146 6.11 0.15 -8.86
N VAL A 147 7.17 -0.13 -9.60
CA VAL A 147 7.91 -1.39 -9.48
C VAL A 147 9.20 -1.07 -8.76
N TYR A 148 9.24 -1.38 -7.46
CA TYR A 148 10.39 -1.12 -6.62
C TYR A 148 11.26 -2.36 -6.47
N ALA A 149 12.57 -2.15 -6.48
CA ALA A 149 13.56 -3.07 -5.96
C ALA A 149 14.63 -2.23 -5.28
N ASP A 150 15.22 -2.74 -4.19
CA ASP A 150 16.26 -2.02 -3.49
C ASP A 150 17.53 -1.88 -4.36
N ARG A 151 18.38 -0.92 -3.97
CA ARG A 151 19.60 -0.55 -4.70
C ARG A 151 20.50 -1.77 -4.96
N ASP A 152 20.71 -2.62 -3.96
CA ASP A 152 21.60 -3.78 -4.07
C ASP A 152 21.02 -4.84 -5.00
N THR A 153 19.72 -5.11 -4.89
CA THR A 153 18.99 -6.00 -5.79
C THR A 153 19.09 -5.51 -7.24
N CYS A 154 18.90 -4.21 -7.49
CA CYS A 154 19.03 -3.63 -8.83
C CYS A 154 20.45 -3.78 -9.39
N HIS A 155 21.49 -3.49 -8.60
CA HIS A 155 22.88 -3.69 -9.01
C HIS A 155 23.20 -5.16 -9.29
N GLN A 156 22.69 -6.08 -8.47
CA GLN A 156 22.91 -7.51 -8.68
C GLN A 156 22.27 -8.00 -9.98
N ARG A 157 21.04 -7.55 -10.29
CA ARG A 157 20.37 -7.86 -11.56
C ARG A 157 21.08 -7.23 -12.77
N ALA A 158 21.65 -6.04 -12.60
CA ALA A 158 22.36 -5.36 -13.68
C ALA A 158 23.62 -6.09 -14.15
N LYS A 159 24.36 -6.75 -13.24
CA LYS A 159 25.61 -7.47 -13.55
C LYS A 159 25.46 -8.49 -14.68
N ASP A 160 24.32 -9.15 -14.74
CA ASP A 160 24.07 -10.25 -15.68
C ASP A 160 23.33 -9.80 -16.96
N ALA A 161 22.77 -8.58 -16.97
CA ALA A 161 21.80 -8.16 -17.98
C ALA A 161 22.03 -6.77 -18.58
N ARG A 162 23.02 -6.00 -18.10
CA ARG A 162 23.24 -4.60 -18.52
C ARG A 162 24.74 -4.28 -18.72
N PRO A 163 25.08 -3.30 -19.57
CA PRO A 163 26.42 -2.74 -19.61
C PRO A 163 26.87 -2.19 -18.25
N VAL A 164 28.16 -2.30 -17.92
CA VAL A 164 28.74 -1.87 -16.63
C VAL A 164 28.45 -0.39 -16.29
N THR A 165 28.22 0.44 -17.31
CA THR A 165 27.90 1.86 -17.17
C THR A 165 26.54 2.12 -16.52
N TRP A 166 25.66 1.13 -16.42
CA TRP A 166 24.30 1.32 -15.90
C TRP A 166 24.20 1.46 -14.38
N GLY A 167 25.24 1.06 -13.63
CA GLY A 167 25.26 1.20 -12.17
C GLY A 167 24.99 2.64 -11.70
N LYS A 168 25.56 3.64 -12.41
CA LYS A 168 25.35 5.06 -12.09
C LYS A 168 23.88 5.49 -12.18
N PHE A 169 23.11 4.92 -13.12
CA PHE A 169 21.69 5.28 -13.30
C PHE A 169 20.81 4.63 -12.23
N ILE A 170 21.22 3.48 -11.69
CA ILE A 170 20.58 2.86 -10.53
C ILE A 170 20.81 3.77 -9.32
N ASP A 171 22.07 4.14 -9.05
CA ASP A 171 22.41 5.01 -7.93
C ASP A 171 21.69 6.36 -8.03
N GLU A 172 21.77 7.02 -9.18
CA GLU A 172 21.12 8.31 -9.45
C GLU A 172 19.60 8.23 -9.25
N TRP A 173 18.94 7.16 -9.71
CA TRP A 173 17.50 7.00 -9.50
C TRP A 173 17.16 6.93 -8.01
N HIS A 174 17.90 6.11 -7.24
CA HIS A 174 17.66 5.97 -5.80
C HIS A 174 17.99 7.24 -5.01
N ASP A 175 18.98 8.01 -5.45
CA ASP A 175 19.35 9.28 -4.83
C ASP A 175 18.33 10.39 -5.11
N LEU A 176 17.64 10.34 -6.27
CA LEU A 176 16.65 11.32 -6.70
C LEU A 176 15.20 10.92 -6.38
N TYR A 177 14.95 9.70 -5.89
CA TYR A 177 13.58 9.20 -5.75
C TYR A 177 12.79 9.98 -4.69
N GLU A 178 11.73 10.65 -5.13
CA GLU A 178 10.79 11.37 -4.28
C GLU A 178 9.49 10.54 -4.17
N PRO A 179 9.21 9.83 -3.06
CA PRO A 179 8.03 8.97 -2.96
C PRO A 179 6.71 9.75 -2.93
N GLU A 180 5.65 9.20 -3.51
CA GLU A 180 4.25 9.65 -3.47
C GLU A 180 3.34 8.65 -2.76
N LEU A 181 2.12 9.07 -2.40
CA LEU A 181 1.19 8.25 -1.59
C LEU A 181 0.80 6.92 -2.28
N HIS A 182 0.73 6.90 -3.61
CA HIS A 182 0.32 5.74 -4.42
C HIS A 182 1.48 4.83 -4.84
N ASP A 183 2.73 5.26 -4.62
CA ASP A 183 3.96 4.50 -4.90
C ASP A 183 4.15 3.29 -4.01
N ARG A 184 3.30 3.21 -3.01
CA ARG A 184 3.41 2.43 -1.82
C ARG A 184 2.57 1.21 -2.11
N SER A 185 3.21 0.08 -2.41
CA SER A 185 2.53 -1.20 -2.56
C SER A 185 1.54 -1.41 -1.41
N GLU A 186 0.56 -2.30 -1.56
CA GLU A 186 -0.30 -2.71 -0.44
C GLU A 186 0.53 -3.14 0.81
N GLU A 187 1.81 -3.47 0.65
CA GLU A 187 2.76 -3.74 1.73
C GLU A 187 3.13 -2.52 2.58
N MET A 188 3.02 -1.28 2.08
CA MET A 188 3.26 -0.04 2.85
C MET A 188 2.02 0.44 3.64
N ASN A 189 0.88 -0.24 3.51
CA ASN A 189 -0.25 -0.11 4.44
C ASN A 189 -0.16 -1.12 5.61
N ILE A 190 0.91 -1.90 5.66
CA ILE A 190 1.19 -2.81 6.77
C ILE A 190 2.01 -2.08 7.81
N GLU A 191 1.33 -1.69 8.87
CA GLU A 191 1.91 -1.18 10.09
C GLU A 191 2.54 -2.33 10.89
N ARG A 192 3.68 -2.09 11.52
CA ARG A 192 4.34 -3.06 12.42
C ARG A 192 4.47 -2.50 13.82
N ARG A 193 4.22 -3.33 14.82
CA ARG A 193 4.36 -2.96 16.25
C ARG A 193 4.95 -4.11 17.02
N THR A 194 5.80 -3.76 17.98
CA THR A 194 6.48 -4.73 18.84
C THR A 194 5.92 -4.68 20.25
N ALA A 195 5.68 -5.85 20.84
CA ALA A 195 5.55 -6.01 22.28
C ALA A 195 6.93 -6.31 22.90
N THR A 196 7.20 -5.68 24.05
CA THR A 196 8.45 -5.87 24.81
C THR A 196 8.47 -7.15 25.64
N GLU A 197 7.39 -7.91 25.64
CA GLU A 197 7.28 -9.18 26.36
C GLU A 197 8.07 -10.28 25.66
N GLY A 198 8.76 -11.09 26.46
CA GLY A 198 9.58 -12.20 25.99
C GLY A 198 8.78 -13.24 25.21
N VAL A 199 9.42 -13.85 24.21
CA VAL A 199 8.94 -15.11 23.61
C VAL A 199 9.51 -16.28 24.40
N GLU A 200 8.62 -17.13 24.90
CA GLU A 200 8.97 -18.35 25.62
C GLU A 200 8.94 -19.56 24.69
N LEU A 201 9.81 -20.54 24.97
CA LEU A 201 9.72 -21.85 24.35
C LEU A 201 9.12 -22.86 25.30
N ARG A 202 8.24 -23.70 24.74
CA ARG A 202 7.67 -24.86 25.39
C ARG A 202 7.98 -26.08 24.55
N GLU A 203 8.33 -27.17 25.22
CA GLU A 203 8.66 -28.44 24.59
C GLU A 203 7.71 -29.49 25.15
N GLU A 204 6.90 -30.08 24.27
CA GLU A 204 5.97 -31.15 24.61
C GLU A 204 6.12 -32.29 23.60
N GLY A 205 6.69 -33.41 24.05
CA GLY A 205 7.05 -34.51 23.17
C GLY A 205 8.09 -34.08 22.13
N ASP A 206 7.78 -34.31 20.85
CA ASP A 206 8.63 -33.93 19.72
C ASP A 206 8.31 -32.53 19.15
N THR A 207 7.36 -31.81 19.75
CA THR A 207 6.92 -30.49 19.28
C THR A 207 7.57 -29.38 20.10
N LEU A 208 8.26 -28.48 19.41
CA LEU A 208 8.79 -27.25 19.98
C LEU A 208 7.85 -26.09 19.65
N THR A 209 7.24 -25.49 20.68
CA THR A 209 6.25 -24.42 20.52
C THR A 209 6.81 -23.09 21.03
N ALA A 210 6.83 -22.07 20.17
CA ALA A 210 7.12 -20.69 20.55
C ALA A 210 5.84 -19.98 20.98
N VAL A 211 5.87 -19.34 22.14
CA VAL A 211 4.72 -18.67 22.76
C VAL A 211 5.10 -17.22 23.03
N GLY A 212 4.32 -16.27 22.53
CA GLY A 212 4.57 -14.85 22.74
C GLY A 212 3.30 -14.03 22.77
N TYR A 213 3.46 -12.76 23.11
CA TYR A 213 2.42 -11.75 22.97
C TYR A 213 2.79 -10.84 21.82
N ALA A 214 2.01 -10.84 20.75
CA ALA A 214 2.19 -9.93 19.63
C ALA A 214 1.92 -8.48 20.05
N ALA A 215 0.89 -8.26 20.87
CA ALA A 215 0.51 -6.97 21.40
C ALA A 215 0.09 -7.10 22.87
N VAL A 216 0.29 -6.04 23.66
CA VAL A 216 -0.23 -5.90 25.03
C VAL A 216 -1.31 -4.82 25.00
N PHE A 217 -2.49 -5.11 25.55
CA PHE A 217 -3.61 -4.18 25.52
C PHE A 217 -3.43 -3.01 26.46
N GLU A 218 -3.95 -1.85 26.05
CA GLU A 218 -3.96 -0.58 26.82
C GLU A 218 -2.58 -0.08 27.29
N GLN A 219 -1.50 -0.76 26.90
CA GLN A 219 -0.14 -0.30 27.11
C GLN A 219 0.16 0.82 26.11
N THR A 220 0.58 1.97 26.64
CA THR A 220 0.97 3.11 25.80
C THR A 220 2.31 2.78 25.14
N SER A 221 2.39 2.95 23.82
CA SER A 221 3.62 2.78 23.08
C SER A 221 4.65 3.85 23.46
N GLN A 222 5.88 3.66 22.98
CA GLN A 222 6.81 4.78 22.89
C GLN A 222 6.28 5.85 21.93
N ASN A 223 6.88 7.04 21.94
CA ASN A 223 6.57 8.07 20.95
C ASN A 223 6.88 7.54 19.53
N LEU A 224 5.86 7.44 18.69
CA LEU A 224 5.92 7.00 17.30
C LEU A 224 6.11 8.22 16.38
N GLY A 225 7.04 9.11 16.75
CA GLY A 225 7.30 10.43 16.16
C GLY A 225 6.11 11.36 16.04
N GLY A 226 5.66 11.81 17.20
CA GLY A 226 4.66 12.84 17.35
C GLY A 226 3.37 12.38 18.02
N PHE A 227 3.17 11.07 18.16
CA PHE A 227 2.00 10.50 18.83
C PHE A 227 2.35 9.19 19.56
N VAL A 228 1.48 8.79 20.47
CA VAL A 228 1.55 7.49 21.15
C VAL A 228 0.34 6.64 20.79
N GLU A 229 0.46 5.32 20.90
CA GLU A 229 -0.59 4.39 20.50
C GLU A 229 -0.94 3.42 21.65
N ARG A 230 -2.20 2.98 21.68
CA ARG A 230 -2.68 1.85 22.48
C ARG A 230 -3.49 0.91 21.61
N VAL A 231 -3.42 -0.38 21.95
CA VAL A 231 -4.28 -1.40 21.34
C VAL A 231 -5.44 -1.69 22.28
N ALA A 232 -6.68 -1.54 21.81
CA ALA A 232 -7.86 -1.82 22.62
C ALA A 232 -8.12 -3.35 22.72
N PRO A 233 -8.62 -3.86 23.85
CA PRO A 233 -9.14 -5.21 23.93
C PRO A 233 -10.26 -5.41 22.91
N GLY A 234 -10.18 -6.47 22.11
CA GLY A 234 -11.12 -6.72 21.03
C GLY A 234 -10.63 -6.35 19.64
N ALA A 235 -9.51 -5.62 19.52
CA ALA A 235 -9.00 -5.12 18.24
C ALA A 235 -8.67 -6.23 17.22
N PHE A 236 -8.42 -7.46 17.68
CA PHE A 236 -8.05 -8.59 16.84
C PHE A 236 -9.17 -9.62 16.66
N ARG A 237 -10.31 -9.51 17.37
CA ARG A 237 -11.38 -10.54 17.39
C ARG A 237 -11.82 -10.99 16.02
N LYS A 238 -12.11 -10.03 15.14
CA LYS A 238 -12.60 -10.31 13.78
C LYS A 238 -11.55 -11.04 12.95
N THR A 239 -10.32 -10.54 12.98
CA THR A 239 -9.19 -11.15 12.28
C THR A 239 -8.88 -12.56 12.77
N ILE A 240 -8.91 -12.80 14.09
CA ILE A 240 -8.73 -14.15 14.64
C ILE A 240 -9.80 -15.12 14.11
N GLN A 241 -11.02 -14.65 13.86
CA GLN A 241 -12.10 -15.48 13.32
C GLN A 241 -11.97 -15.69 11.81
N GLU A 242 -11.78 -14.61 11.05
CA GLU A 242 -11.97 -14.61 9.59
C GLU A 242 -10.67 -14.79 8.80
N ALA A 243 -9.55 -14.24 9.28
CA ALA A 243 -8.32 -14.15 8.49
C ALA A 243 -7.44 -15.39 8.67
N ASP A 244 -6.68 -15.71 7.62
CA ASP A 244 -5.65 -16.75 7.65
C ASP A 244 -4.27 -16.11 7.87
N VAL A 245 -3.92 -15.90 9.14
CA VAL A 245 -2.68 -15.20 9.52
C VAL A 245 -1.47 -16.13 9.41
N ARG A 246 -0.32 -15.56 9.03
CA ARG A 246 0.97 -16.26 8.97
C ARG A 246 1.80 -15.98 10.23
N ALA A 247 2.60 -16.96 10.64
CA ALA A 247 3.64 -16.76 11.62
C ALA A 247 4.98 -16.64 10.88
N LEU A 248 5.62 -15.48 10.95
CA LEU A 248 6.86 -15.19 10.22
C LEU A 248 7.97 -14.81 11.20
N PHE A 249 9.21 -15.19 10.89
CA PHE A 249 10.37 -14.61 11.55
C PHE A 249 10.75 -13.29 10.87
N ASN A 250 10.91 -12.22 11.64
CA ASN A 250 11.25 -10.88 11.14
C ASN A 250 10.29 -10.29 10.07
N HIS A 251 9.05 -10.76 10.00
CA HIS A 251 8.06 -10.37 8.98
C HIS A 251 8.44 -10.68 7.52
N GLU A 252 9.45 -11.53 7.32
CA GLU A 252 9.90 -11.92 5.98
C GLU A 252 9.04 -13.07 5.44
N ALA A 253 8.50 -12.89 4.24
CA ALA A 253 7.53 -13.82 3.66
C ALA A 253 8.13 -15.21 3.35
N ASP A 254 9.44 -15.28 3.10
CA ASP A 254 10.21 -16.51 2.92
C ASP A 254 10.62 -17.16 4.25
N HIS A 255 10.45 -16.47 5.39
CA HIS A 255 10.73 -16.98 6.73
C HIS A 255 9.48 -17.49 7.45
N LEU A 256 8.73 -18.37 6.79
CA LEU A 256 7.49 -18.95 7.32
C LEU A 256 7.77 -19.96 8.45
N LEU A 257 7.16 -19.70 9.61
CA LEU A 257 7.19 -20.58 10.78
C LEU A 257 5.88 -21.32 11.02
N GLY A 258 4.75 -20.74 10.62
CA GLY A 258 3.44 -21.34 10.90
C GLY A 258 2.30 -20.62 10.20
N ARG A 259 1.11 -21.21 10.24
CA ARG A 259 -0.08 -20.67 9.58
C ARG A 259 -1.33 -21.08 10.34
N LYS A 260 -2.30 -20.16 10.45
CA LYS A 260 -3.55 -20.40 11.19
C LYS A 260 -4.35 -21.53 10.56
N SER A 261 -4.58 -21.50 9.25
CA SER A 261 -5.35 -22.54 8.54
C SER A 261 -4.74 -23.95 8.62
N SER A 262 -3.43 -24.09 8.83
CA SER A 262 -2.78 -25.40 9.03
C SER A 262 -2.74 -25.85 10.50
N GLY A 263 -3.23 -25.04 11.44
CA GLY A 263 -3.23 -25.33 12.89
C GLY A 263 -1.87 -25.15 13.59
N THR A 264 -0.82 -24.81 12.84
CA THR A 264 0.55 -24.60 13.34
C THR A 264 0.76 -23.21 13.95
N LEU A 265 -0.13 -22.26 13.67
CA LEU A 265 -0.27 -21.01 14.41
C LEU A 265 -1.61 -20.98 15.11
N ARG A 266 -1.61 -20.69 16.41
CA ARG A 266 -2.82 -20.43 17.21
C ARG A 266 -2.71 -19.04 17.80
N MET A 267 -3.82 -18.31 17.83
CA MET A 267 -3.89 -16.96 18.37
C MET A 267 -5.13 -16.80 19.24
N MET A 268 -5.02 -16.06 20.33
CA MET A 268 -6.14 -15.72 21.20
C MET A 268 -5.92 -14.35 21.82
N GLU A 269 -7.01 -13.62 22.07
CA GLU A 269 -6.99 -12.49 23.00
C GLU A 269 -7.21 -13.02 24.42
N ASP A 270 -6.42 -12.54 25.37
CA ASP A 270 -6.67 -12.69 26.80
C ASP A 270 -6.71 -11.30 27.48
N ASP A 271 -6.81 -11.27 28.81
CA ASP A 271 -6.86 -10.02 29.57
C ASP A 271 -5.57 -9.18 29.42
N LYS A 272 -4.46 -9.78 28.97
CA LYS A 272 -3.18 -9.10 28.76
C LYS A 272 -3.03 -8.58 27.34
N GLY A 273 -3.39 -9.36 26.32
CA GLY A 273 -3.07 -8.99 24.94
C GLY A 273 -3.40 -10.04 23.89
N LEU A 274 -2.80 -9.87 22.70
CA LEU A 274 -2.84 -10.86 21.63
C LEU A 274 -1.75 -11.90 21.85
N ARG A 275 -2.12 -13.05 22.39
CA ARG A 275 -1.24 -14.20 22.56
C ARG A 275 -1.19 -15.04 21.30
N TYR A 276 0.00 -15.50 20.92
CA TYR A 276 0.18 -16.46 19.85
C TYR A 276 1.00 -17.68 20.30
N GLU A 277 0.79 -18.80 19.62
CA GLU A 277 1.57 -20.03 19.73
C GLU A 277 1.92 -20.55 18.34
N ILE A 278 3.19 -20.90 18.13
CA ILE A 278 3.70 -21.41 16.86
C ILE A 278 4.33 -22.76 17.12
N ASP A 279 3.84 -23.82 16.47
CA ASP A 279 4.56 -25.09 16.42
C ASP A 279 5.70 -24.95 15.41
N LEU A 280 6.92 -24.80 15.91
CA LEU A 280 8.08 -24.54 15.07
C LEU A 280 8.31 -25.74 14.14
N PRO A 281 8.48 -25.49 12.83
CA PRO A 281 8.62 -26.56 11.86
C PRO A 281 10.00 -27.19 12.02
N ASN A 282 10.11 -28.50 11.76
CA ASN A 282 11.41 -29.19 11.78
C ASN A 282 12.24 -28.91 10.50
N THR A 283 12.32 -27.63 10.11
CA THR A 283 13.18 -27.11 9.05
C THR A 283 14.46 -26.51 9.66
N THR A 284 15.42 -26.13 8.84
CA THR A 284 16.60 -25.39 9.31
C THR A 284 16.18 -24.11 10.04
N LEU A 285 15.35 -23.28 9.40
CA LEU A 285 14.85 -22.05 10.00
C LEU A 285 14.12 -22.29 11.33
N GLY A 286 13.19 -23.25 11.40
CA GLY A 286 12.42 -23.49 12.63
C GLY A 286 13.29 -23.98 13.79
N ARG A 287 14.27 -24.85 13.52
CA ARG A 287 15.25 -25.28 14.53
C ARG A 287 16.17 -24.14 14.98
N ASP A 288 16.63 -23.31 14.04
CA ASP A 288 17.52 -22.18 14.33
C ASP A 288 16.80 -21.13 15.16
N VAL A 289 15.57 -20.74 14.80
CA VAL A 289 14.74 -19.84 15.59
C VAL A 289 14.46 -20.41 16.97
N GLY A 290 14.16 -21.71 17.07
CA GLY A 290 14.00 -22.40 18.35
C GLY A 290 15.28 -22.34 19.22
N GLU A 291 16.45 -22.55 18.66
CA GLU A 291 17.69 -22.46 19.44
C GLU A 291 17.99 -21.02 19.89
N LEU A 292 17.75 -20.04 19.02
CA LEU A 292 17.95 -18.62 19.33
C LEU A 292 17.00 -18.13 20.43
N LEU A 293 15.73 -18.57 20.40
CA LEU A 293 14.77 -18.33 21.48
C LEU A 293 15.20 -19.02 22.78
N ARG A 294 15.66 -20.28 22.71
CA ARG A 294 16.10 -21.05 23.90
C ARG A 294 17.28 -20.38 24.60
N ARG A 295 18.21 -19.83 23.82
CA ARG A 295 19.38 -19.10 24.31
C ARG A 295 19.04 -17.68 24.79
N GLY A 296 17.86 -17.16 24.45
CA GLY A 296 17.45 -15.79 24.73
C GLY A 296 18.07 -14.75 23.80
N ASP A 297 18.61 -15.18 22.64
CA ASP A 297 19.14 -14.27 21.62
C ASP A 297 17.99 -13.56 20.86
N ILE A 298 16.82 -14.20 20.80
CA ILE A 298 15.56 -13.61 20.34
C ILE A 298 14.61 -13.52 21.53
N THR A 299 14.09 -12.33 21.80
CA THR A 299 13.12 -12.11 22.88
C THR A 299 11.90 -11.31 22.45
N GLY A 300 11.95 -10.60 21.32
CA GLY A 300 10.87 -9.71 20.88
C GLY A 300 9.76 -10.42 20.13
N SER A 301 8.55 -9.86 20.20
CA SER A 301 7.39 -10.25 19.41
C SER A 301 6.84 -9.07 18.63
N SER A 302 6.45 -9.28 17.38
CA SER A 302 5.87 -8.22 16.57
C SER A 302 4.66 -8.73 15.77
N PHE A 303 3.84 -7.79 15.31
CA PHE A 303 2.73 -8.06 14.40
C PHE A 303 2.67 -7.02 13.28
N GLY A 304 2.37 -7.50 12.08
CA GLY A 304 2.08 -6.71 10.90
C GLY A 304 0.57 -6.63 10.69
N PHE A 305 0.03 -5.42 10.48
CA PHE A 305 -1.41 -5.22 10.32
C PHE A 305 -1.76 -4.01 9.45
N ARG A 306 -3.00 -3.99 8.96
CA ARG A 306 -3.63 -2.79 8.42
C ARG A 306 -4.69 -2.30 9.42
N THR A 307 -4.75 -0.99 9.65
CA THR A 307 -5.80 -0.41 10.50
C THR A 307 -7.15 -0.44 9.80
N ILE A 308 -8.17 -0.92 10.51
CA ILE A 308 -9.57 -0.92 10.07
C ILE A 308 -10.38 0.12 10.83
N GLY A 309 -10.12 0.25 12.14
CA GLY A 309 -10.73 1.25 13.01
C GLY A 309 -9.75 1.75 14.06
N ASP A 310 -9.76 3.06 14.28
CA ASP A 310 -9.02 3.73 15.33
C ASP A 310 -9.77 4.96 15.87
N GLU A 311 -9.40 5.37 17.08
CA GLU A 311 -9.87 6.58 17.73
C GLU A 311 -8.67 7.44 18.10
N TRP A 312 -8.79 8.76 17.99
CA TRP A 312 -7.74 9.69 18.39
C TRP A 312 -8.21 10.53 19.56
N ILE A 313 -7.39 10.54 20.62
CA ILE A 313 -7.61 11.32 21.84
C ILE A 313 -6.37 12.15 22.13
N GLU A 314 -6.46 13.03 23.10
CA GLU A 314 -5.31 13.77 23.62
C GLU A 314 -4.90 13.17 24.96
N THR A 315 -3.61 12.93 25.18
CA THR A 315 -3.09 12.55 26.49
C THR A 315 -3.09 13.76 27.42
N ASP A 316 -3.01 13.51 28.74
CA ASP A 316 -2.88 14.58 29.75
C ASP A 316 -1.65 15.48 29.51
N ASP A 317 -0.63 14.98 28.80
CA ASP A 317 0.59 15.70 28.45
C ASP A 317 0.50 16.43 27.09
N GLY A 318 -0.67 16.43 26.45
CA GLY A 318 -0.93 17.08 25.17
C GLY A 318 -0.38 16.34 23.95
N TYR A 319 -0.11 15.03 24.06
CA TYR A 319 0.26 14.20 22.92
C TYR A 319 -0.99 13.59 22.27
N PRO A 320 -1.04 13.47 20.94
CA PRO A 320 -2.04 12.65 20.28
C PRO A 320 -1.88 11.18 20.72
N LEU A 321 -2.98 10.58 21.15
CA LEU A 321 -3.08 9.17 21.49
C LEU A 321 -3.98 8.49 20.47
N ARG A 322 -3.40 7.62 19.65
CA ARG A 322 -4.15 6.72 18.79
C ARG A 322 -4.56 5.47 19.57
N ARG A 323 -5.83 5.10 19.52
CA ARG A 323 -6.34 3.86 20.08
C ARG A 323 -6.84 2.97 18.96
N LEU A 324 -6.14 1.88 18.68
CA LEU A 324 -6.53 0.89 17.66
C LEU A 324 -7.72 0.08 18.17
N THR A 325 -8.86 0.15 17.48
CA THR A 325 -10.10 -0.52 17.86
C THR A 325 -10.43 -1.72 16.98
N GLU A 326 -9.93 -1.76 15.74
CA GLU A 326 -10.01 -2.92 14.85
C GLU A 326 -8.81 -2.94 13.89
N VAL A 327 -8.15 -4.10 13.75
CA VAL A 327 -7.05 -4.28 12.80
C VAL A 327 -7.18 -5.58 12.01
N ALA A 328 -6.69 -5.55 10.76
CA ALA A 328 -6.51 -6.72 9.91
C ALA A 328 -5.06 -7.21 10.01
N LEU A 329 -4.82 -8.31 10.74
CA LEU A 329 -3.47 -8.89 10.86
C LEU A 329 -3.05 -9.53 9.53
N ARG A 330 -1.83 -9.22 9.12
CA ARG A 330 -1.11 -9.92 8.05
C ARG A 330 -0.33 -11.10 8.63
N ASP A 331 0.47 -10.82 9.65
CA ASP A 331 1.35 -11.79 10.28
C ASP A 331 1.73 -11.41 11.72
N VAL A 332 2.20 -12.40 12.47
CA VAL A 332 2.74 -12.27 13.82
C VAL A 332 4.02 -13.09 13.93
N GLY A 333 4.88 -12.79 14.90
CA GLY A 333 5.96 -13.72 15.22
C GLY A 333 7.15 -13.12 15.96
N PRO A 334 8.18 -13.95 16.19
CA PRO A 334 9.42 -13.54 16.83
C PRO A 334 10.22 -12.60 15.92
N VAL A 335 10.88 -11.62 16.53
CA VAL A 335 11.74 -10.66 15.82
C VAL A 335 13.08 -10.46 16.53
N THR A 336 14.15 -10.30 15.76
CA THR A 336 15.50 -10.00 16.27
C THR A 336 15.56 -8.59 16.85
N PHE A 337 15.02 -7.63 16.11
CA PHE A 337 14.93 -6.25 16.53
C PHE A 337 13.46 -5.88 16.60
N PRO A 338 12.96 -5.45 17.77
CA PRO A 338 11.72 -4.70 17.87
C PRO A 338 11.69 -3.55 16.86
N ALA A 339 10.98 -3.73 15.75
CA ALA A 339 10.78 -2.67 14.78
C ALA A 339 9.74 -1.70 15.36
N TYR A 340 10.13 -0.43 15.49
CA TYR A 340 9.24 0.68 15.78
C TYR A 340 9.24 1.60 14.56
N THR A 341 8.47 1.23 13.54
CA THR A 341 8.34 2.04 12.34
C THR A 341 7.06 2.84 12.40
N GLN A 342 7.21 4.17 12.33
CA GLN A 342 6.14 5.06 11.92
C GLN A 342 5.55 4.57 10.61
N SER A 343 4.24 4.64 10.46
CA SER A 343 3.56 4.30 9.22
C SER A 343 2.79 5.52 8.73
N GLU A 344 2.85 5.77 7.42
CA GLU A 344 2.03 6.84 6.82
C GLU A 344 0.53 6.54 6.91
N ALA A 345 0.15 5.26 7.09
CA ALA A 345 -1.22 4.89 7.44
C ALA A 345 -1.68 5.53 8.77
N SER A 346 -0.79 5.62 9.76
CA SER A 346 -1.06 6.32 11.02
C SER A 346 -1.26 7.83 10.79
N LEU A 347 -0.36 8.45 10.02
CA LEU A 347 -0.41 9.90 9.74
C LEU A 347 -1.62 10.28 8.87
N ARG A 348 -2.02 9.41 7.92
CA ARG A 348 -3.27 9.55 7.15
C ARG A 348 -4.51 9.53 8.04
N SER A 349 -4.56 8.59 8.98
CA SER A 349 -5.68 8.52 9.92
C SER A 349 -5.74 9.78 10.78
N LEU A 350 -4.59 10.24 11.29
CA LEU A 350 -4.49 11.48 12.05
C LEU A 350 -4.94 12.70 11.23
N ALA A 351 -4.42 12.84 10.01
CA ALA A 351 -4.78 13.89 9.05
C ALA A 351 -6.30 13.95 8.85
N LYS A 352 -6.92 12.79 8.61
CA LYS A 352 -8.37 12.70 8.45
C LYS A 352 -9.12 13.07 9.73
N SER A 353 -8.65 12.60 10.90
CA SER A 353 -9.34 12.84 12.18
C SER A 353 -9.32 14.30 12.63
N ARG A 354 -8.26 15.03 12.26
CA ARG A 354 -8.04 16.43 12.63
C ARG A 354 -8.27 17.40 11.46
N GLU A 355 -8.72 16.89 10.30
CA GLU A 355 -8.89 17.65 9.05
C GLU A 355 -7.62 18.40 8.60
N LEU A 356 -6.46 17.80 8.83
CA LEU A 356 -5.15 18.37 8.54
C LEU A 356 -4.58 17.89 7.21
N ASP A 357 -3.70 18.70 6.62
CA ASP A 357 -2.93 18.34 5.44
C ASP A 357 -1.92 17.25 5.76
N LEU A 358 -1.98 16.14 5.01
CA LEU A 358 -1.13 14.98 5.23
C LEU A 358 0.34 15.28 4.98
N ASP A 359 0.67 16.08 3.95
CA ASP A 359 2.06 16.38 3.62
C ASP A 359 2.71 17.19 4.77
N ARG A 360 1.98 18.15 5.36
CA ARG A 360 2.44 18.86 6.56
C ARG A 360 2.64 17.94 7.78
N LEU A 361 1.77 16.95 7.96
CA LEU A 361 1.92 15.97 9.04
C LEU A 361 3.11 15.03 8.82
N VAL A 362 3.37 14.64 7.57
CA VAL A 362 4.55 13.84 7.22
C VAL A 362 5.83 14.63 7.48
N GLU A 363 5.92 15.88 7.01
CA GLU A 363 7.07 16.76 7.26
C GLU A 363 7.32 16.97 8.77
N ALA A 364 6.25 17.21 9.54
CA ALA A 364 6.36 17.41 10.98
C ALA A 364 6.68 16.10 11.74
N ALA A 365 6.22 14.93 11.27
CA ALA A 365 6.62 13.63 11.83
C ALA A 365 8.11 13.36 11.61
N GLU A 366 8.60 13.63 10.40
CA GLU A 366 10.01 13.46 10.03
C GLU A 366 10.94 14.41 10.80
N ALA A 367 10.45 15.62 11.12
CA ALA A 367 11.16 16.61 11.92
C ALA A 367 11.01 16.45 13.44
N ASP A 368 10.26 15.44 13.92
CA ASP A 368 9.85 15.25 15.33
C ASP A 368 9.12 16.49 15.93
N ASP A 369 8.40 17.23 15.09
CA ASP A 369 7.72 18.49 15.41
C ASP A 369 6.18 18.39 15.29
N LEU A 370 5.65 17.18 15.11
CA LEU A 370 4.21 16.92 14.97
C LEU A 370 3.39 17.53 16.12
N ARG A 371 3.95 17.53 17.33
CA ARG A 371 3.30 18.09 18.52
C ARG A 371 3.02 19.58 18.36
N THR A 372 4.03 20.34 17.92
CA THR A 372 3.93 21.80 17.76
C THR A 372 2.88 22.12 16.69
N LEU A 373 2.92 21.41 15.56
CA LEU A 373 1.93 21.57 14.48
C LEU A 373 0.49 21.33 14.97
N LEU A 374 0.29 20.31 15.80
CA LEU A 374 -1.04 19.99 16.33
C LEU A 374 -1.53 20.97 17.38
N GLN A 375 -0.63 21.58 18.16
CA GLN A 375 -0.94 22.64 19.13
C GLN A 375 -1.27 23.98 18.44
N GLU A 376 -0.55 24.33 17.37
CA GLU A 376 -0.79 25.56 16.61
C GLU A 376 -2.17 25.57 15.92
N GLU A 377 -2.63 24.41 15.45
CA GLU A 377 -3.94 24.26 14.79
C GLU A 377 -5.10 24.22 15.81
N SER A 378 -4.91 23.62 17.00
CA SER A 378 -5.91 23.70 18.07
C SER A 378 -6.12 25.14 18.52
N ASP A 379 -5.04 25.90 18.69
CA ASP A 379 -5.09 27.31 19.12
C ASP A 379 -5.77 28.23 18.08
N GLN A 380 -5.73 27.88 16.78
CA GLN A 380 -6.44 28.63 15.74
C GLN A 380 -7.95 28.31 15.70
N SER A 381 -8.35 27.09 16.07
CA SER A 381 -9.77 26.69 16.13
C SER A 381 -10.53 27.33 17.30
N ASP A 382 -9.82 27.73 18.37
CA ASP A 382 -10.38 28.38 19.55
C ASP A 382 -10.54 29.91 19.40
N ILE A 383 -10.13 30.50 18.28
CA ILE A 383 -10.37 31.91 17.97
C ILE A 383 -11.76 32.04 17.33
N GLU A 384 -12.81 32.16 18.16
CA GLU A 384 -14.13 32.59 17.67
C GLU A 384 -14.00 33.91 16.88
N PRO A 385 -14.63 34.05 15.70
CA PRO A 385 -14.62 35.31 14.97
C PRO A 385 -15.38 36.35 15.79
N SER A 386 -14.63 37.28 16.41
CA SER A 386 -15.22 38.43 17.09
C SER A 386 -16.16 39.16 16.11
N SER A 387 -17.45 39.10 16.40
CA SER A 387 -18.50 39.68 15.58
C SER A 387 -18.22 41.18 15.32
N PRO A 388 -18.26 41.67 14.06
CA PRO A 388 -17.83 43.03 13.74
C PRO A 388 -18.94 44.06 13.98
N HIS A 389 -19.71 43.98 15.06
CA HIS A 389 -20.75 44.98 15.37
C HIS A 389 -20.79 45.34 16.86
N SER A 390 -19.91 46.25 17.28
CA SER A 390 -20.27 47.28 18.27
C SER A 390 -19.39 48.52 18.14
N THR A 391 -19.66 49.34 17.13
CA THR A 391 -19.24 50.74 17.16
C THR A 391 -20.04 51.44 18.25
N GLY A 392 -19.51 51.44 19.47
CA GLY A 392 -20.06 52.17 20.60
C GLY A 392 -20.09 53.67 20.30
N LEU A 393 -21.29 54.20 20.07
CA LEU A 393 -21.58 55.64 20.07
C LEU A 393 -21.14 56.23 21.42
N ARG A 394 -19.97 56.88 21.46
CA ARG A 394 -19.65 57.83 22.53
C ARG A 394 -20.39 59.13 22.26
N ARG A 395 -21.51 59.32 22.98
CA ARG A 395 -22.14 60.63 23.19
C ARG A 395 -21.15 61.53 23.91
N SER A 396 -20.75 62.64 23.28
CA SER A 396 -20.11 63.75 23.99
C SER A 396 -21.19 64.56 24.71
N SER A 397 -21.15 64.56 26.04
CA SER A 397 -21.82 65.56 26.86
C SER A 397 -20.76 66.38 27.60
N PHE A 398 -20.91 67.69 27.43
CA PHE A 398 -20.14 68.81 27.98
C PHE A 398 -19.98 68.82 29.51
N ILE A 399 -19.14 69.77 29.95
CA ILE A 399 -18.94 70.42 31.27
C ILE A 399 -17.57 70.02 31.86
N ARG A 400 -16.59 70.90 32.12
CA ARG A 400 -16.58 72.36 32.35
C ARG A 400 -15.24 72.97 31.93
#